data_AF-K5YLJ5-F1
#
_entry.id   AF-K5YLJ5-F1
#
_cell.length_a   1.000
_cell.length_b   1.000
_cell.length_c   1.000
_cell.angle_alpha   90.00
_cell.angle_beta   90.00
_cell.angle_gamma   90.00
#
_symmetry.space_group_name_H-M   'P 1'
#
loop_
_entity.id
_entity.type
_entity.pdbx_description
1 polymer ?
#
loop_
_entity_poly.entity_id
_entity_poly.type
_entity_poly.pdbx_seq_one_letter_code
_entity_poly.pdbx_strand_id
1 'polypeptide(L)'
;MLEPYEGKLSCTVLRGEGGSNALDLPDIQKQGDFFVESPIILLAAIIWYLRIYKDGKYCTFPHAIEFLNKPYADIFTILTSYPSLENYLSPFMDAWQGGAQDQLQGQIASAKIPLSRMISPQLYWVMTGDDFTLDLNNPEHPKILCVGNNPDRQNIYSAALGLYNSRIVKLVNKKGQLKSSIIIDELPTIYFRGIDNLIATARSNKVAVCLGFQDFSQLTRDYGEKEAKVIQNTVGNIFSGQVVGETAKSLSERFGKILQQRQSISINRQDTSTSINTQLDSLIPASKIANLSQGTFVGSVADNFGEEIEQKIFHARIIVDSEKVAAETKAYKKIPVINEFKDEDGNDIMQQQIDRNYSRIKADVLQIIEEEMARIANDPDLKHLIPQKEDDKKDE
;
A
#
# COMPACT_ATOMS: atom_id res chain seq x y z
N MET A 1 39.11 21.58 -21.04
CA MET A 1 39.76 20.31 -21.43
C MET A 1 39.09 19.23 -20.60
N LEU A 2 38.23 18.44 -21.23
CA LEU A 2 37.53 17.29 -20.66
C LEU A 2 38.20 16.06 -21.27
N GLU A 3 38.71 15.16 -20.45
CA GLU A 3 39.18 13.85 -20.90
C GLU A 3 37.96 12.91 -21.11
N PRO A 4 37.93 12.12 -22.20
CA PRO A 4 36.90 11.11 -22.42
C PRO A 4 37.34 9.76 -21.84
N TYR A 5 36.45 9.12 -21.07
CA TYR A 5 36.64 7.77 -20.57
C TYR A 5 36.02 6.76 -21.55
N GLU A 6 36.86 6.01 -22.26
CA GLU A 6 36.46 4.91 -23.14
C GLU A 6 36.53 3.55 -22.42
N GLY A 7 35.39 2.86 -22.34
CA GLY A 7 35.25 1.44 -22.64
C GLY A 7 35.79 0.38 -21.66
N LYS A 8 34.87 -0.42 -21.09
CA LYS A 8 34.71 -1.85 -21.43
C LYS A 8 33.51 -2.47 -20.70
N LEU A 9 32.50 -2.84 -21.49
CA LEU A 9 31.41 -3.75 -21.13
C LEU A 9 31.99 -5.15 -20.90
N SER A 10 31.85 -5.69 -19.69
CA SER A 10 31.99 -7.11 -19.41
C SER A 10 30.60 -7.69 -19.16
N CYS A 11 30.15 -8.54 -20.07
CA CYS A 11 28.95 -9.35 -19.93
C CYS A 11 29.28 -10.49 -18.97
N THR A 12 28.80 -10.44 -17.73
CA THR A 12 28.86 -11.57 -16.80
C THR A 12 27.44 -12.00 -16.46
N VAL A 13 27.06 -13.15 -17.00
CA VAL A 13 25.83 -13.87 -16.68
C VAL A 13 25.94 -14.40 -15.25
N LEU A 14 25.09 -13.92 -14.35
CA LEU A 14 24.92 -14.51 -13.02
C LEU A 14 23.56 -15.23 -12.98
N ARG A 15 23.61 -16.55 -13.18
CA ARG A 15 22.61 -17.48 -12.63
C ARG A 15 22.89 -17.58 -11.13
N GLY A 16 21.87 -17.31 -10.33
CA GLY A 16 21.89 -17.50 -8.89
C GLY A 16 20.46 -17.68 -8.39
N GLU A 17 20.04 -18.94 -8.32
CA GLU A 17 18.91 -19.37 -7.50
C GLU A 17 19.20 -18.99 -6.04
N GLY A 18 18.23 -18.38 -5.38
CA GLY A 18 18.31 -17.98 -3.98
C GLY A 18 16.92 -17.69 -3.46
N GLY A 19 16.28 -18.73 -2.92
CA GLY A 19 14.94 -18.65 -2.33
C GLY A 19 14.90 -17.60 -1.21
N SER A 20 13.96 -16.67 -1.35
CA SER A 20 13.52 -15.80 -0.26
C SER A 20 12.08 -16.17 0.07
N ASN A 21 11.83 -16.46 1.34
CA ASN A 21 10.50 -16.79 1.89
C ASN A 21 9.63 -15.54 2.03
N ALA A 22 9.50 -14.75 0.96
CA ALA A 22 8.48 -13.71 0.86
C ALA A 22 7.27 -14.34 0.17
N LEU A 23 6.19 -14.54 0.91
CA LEU A 23 4.92 -15.03 0.40
C LEU A 23 4.47 -14.17 -0.80
N ASP A 24 4.35 -14.83 -1.95
CA ASP A 24 3.76 -14.41 -3.23
C ASP A 24 2.97 -13.09 -3.22
N LEU A 25 3.68 -11.97 -3.27
CA LEU A 25 3.17 -10.74 -3.85
C LEU A 25 3.52 -10.80 -5.36
N PRO A 26 2.59 -10.47 -6.27
CA PRO A 26 2.86 -10.55 -7.70
C PRO A 26 4.08 -9.68 -8.04
N ASP A 27 5.12 -10.35 -8.53
CA ASP A 27 6.43 -9.81 -8.86
C ASP A 27 6.27 -8.64 -9.84
N ILE A 28 6.51 -7.41 -9.36
CA ILE A 28 6.18 -6.16 -10.04
C ILE A 28 7.03 -5.96 -11.32
N GLN A 29 8.02 -6.82 -11.57
CA GLN A 29 8.92 -6.75 -12.74
C GLN A 29 8.45 -7.55 -13.97
N LYS A 30 7.33 -8.27 -13.91
CA LYS A 30 6.78 -9.02 -15.05
C LYS A 30 5.66 -8.26 -15.79
N GLN A 31 5.95 -7.03 -16.24
CA GLN A 31 5.07 -6.36 -17.21
C GLN A 31 5.18 -7.08 -18.57
N GLY A 32 4.06 -7.51 -19.14
CA GLY A 32 4.00 -8.28 -20.40
C GLY A 32 3.93 -9.80 -20.26
N ASP A 33 3.91 -10.36 -19.04
CA ASP A 33 3.63 -11.79 -18.84
C ASP A 33 2.10 -12.00 -18.84
N PHE A 34 1.57 -12.63 -19.88
CA PHE A 34 0.13 -12.87 -20.06
C PHE A 34 -0.50 -13.57 -18.83
N PHE A 35 0.28 -14.37 -18.09
CA PHE A 35 -0.18 -15.01 -16.84
C PHE A 35 -0.52 -14.01 -15.72
N VAL A 36 0.14 -12.85 -15.69
CA VAL A 36 -0.11 -11.80 -14.69
C VAL A 36 -1.16 -10.81 -15.16
N GLU A 37 -1.21 -10.53 -16.47
CA GLU A 37 -2.13 -9.55 -17.04
C GLU A 37 -3.55 -10.08 -17.23
N SER A 38 -3.73 -11.35 -17.61
CA SER A 38 -5.06 -11.93 -17.85
C SER A 38 -6.01 -11.77 -16.66
N PRO A 39 -5.64 -12.10 -15.41
CA PRO A 39 -6.56 -11.94 -14.31
C PRO A 39 -6.89 -10.47 -13.99
N ILE A 40 -5.95 -9.55 -14.26
CA ILE A 40 -6.17 -8.10 -14.10
C ILE A 40 -7.18 -7.62 -15.14
N ILE A 41 -7.05 -8.05 -16.40
CA ILE A 41 -7.96 -7.68 -17.49
C ILE A 41 -9.36 -8.23 -17.21
N LEU A 42 -9.49 -9.48 -16.77
CA LEU A 42 -10.79 -10.06 -16.42
C LEU A 42 -11.45 -9.30 -15.27
N LEU A 43 -10.71 -9.00 -14.21
CA LEU A 43 -11.25 -8.23 -13.10
C LEU A 43 -11.65 -6.81 -13.53
N ALA A 44 -10.87 -6.18 -14.41
CA ALA A 44 -11.20 -4.88 -14.98
C ALA A 44 -12.49 -4.94 -15.83
N ALA A 45 -12.68 -5.98 -16.63
CA ALA A 45 -13.90 -6.20 -17.40
C ALA A 45 -15.12 -6.39 -16.48
N ILE A 46 -14.99 -7.15 -15.40
CA ILE A 46 -16.05 -7.33 -14.39
C ILE A 46 -16.39 -6.00 -13.71
N ILE A 47 -15.38 -5.22 -13.29
CA ILE A 47 -15.62 -3.90 -12.67
C ILE A 47 -16.33 -2.97 -13.66
N TRP A 48 -15.90 -2.95 -14.93
CA TRP A 48 -16.52 -2.12 -15.95
C TRP A 48 -17.97 -2.56 -16.24
N TYR A 49 -18.22 -3.86 -16.32
CA TYR A 49 -19.56 -4.42 -16.43
C TYR A 49 -20.45 -3.98 -15.26
N LEU A 50 -20.00 -4.17 -14.01
CA LEU A 50 -20.78 -3.76 -12.84
C LEU A 50 -21.01 -2.25 -12.79
N ARG A 51 -20.10 -1.45 -13.37
CA ARG A 51 -20.25 0.00 -13.49
C ARG A 51 -21.36 0.41 -14.45
N ILE A 52 -21.52 -0.28 -15.58
CA ILE A 52 -22.58 0.01 -16.57
C ILE A 52 -23.91 -0.64 -16.18
N TYR A 53 -23.87 -1.80 -15.53
CA TYR A 53 -25.07 -2.52 -15.12
C TYR A 53 -25.82 -1.75 -14.02
N LYS A 54 -27.09 -1.40 -14.32
CA LYS A 54 -27.96 -0.59 -13.45
C LYS A 54 -27.25 0.65 -12.87
N ASP A 55 -26.53 1.37 -13.72
CA ASP A 55 -25.78 2.60 -13.40
C ASP A 55 -24.77 2.48 -12.24
N GLY A 56 -24.20 1.29 -12.05
CA GLY A 56 -23.16 1.09 -11.05
C GLY A 56 -23.67 0.80 -9.65
N LYS A 57 -24.98 0.55 -9.48
CA LYS A 57 -25.59 0.18 -8.19
C LYS A 57 -24.86 -0.98 -7.50
N TYR A 58 -24.32 -1.92 -8.28
CA TYR A 58 -23.60 -3.10 -7.79
C TYR A 58 -22.09 -3.03 -8.04
N CYS A 59 -21.56 -1.86 -8.41
CA CYS A 59 -20.14 -1.64 -8.66
C CYS A 59 -19.34 -1.48 -7.36
N THR A 60 -19.37 -2.51 -6.52
CA THR A 60 -18.58 -2.58 -5.27
C THR A 60 -17.57 -3.71 -5.35
N PHE A 61 -16.54 -3.63 -4.51
CA PHE A 61 -15.51 -4.67 -4.45
C PHE A 61 -16.06 -6.06 -4.07
N PRO A 62 -16.95 -6.21 -3.07
CA PRO A 62 -17.59 -7.49 -2.76
C PRO A 62 -18.37 -8.10 -3.93
N HIS A 63 -19.19 -7.30 -4.63
CA HIS A 63 -19.91 -7.75 -5.82
C HIS A 63 -18.98 -8.23 -6.93
N ALA A 64 -17.85 -7.54 -7.16
CA ALA A 64 -16.87 -7.96 -8.15
C ALA A 64 -16.22 -9.30 -7.80
N ILE A 65 -15.87 -9.53 -6.53
CA ILE A 65 -15.32 -10.81 -6.07
C ILE A 65 -16.36 -11.93 -6.17
N GLU A 66 -17.59 -11.69 -5.72
CA GLU A 66 -18.66 -12.70 -5.80
C GLU A 66 -18.98 -13.04 -7.25
N PHE A 67 -19.01 -12.06 -8.16
CA PHE A 67 -19.23 -12.27 -9.59
C PHE A 67 -18.09 -13.07 -10.23
N LEU A 68 -16.82 -12.74 -9.93
CA LEU A 68 -15.65 -13.49 -10.39
C LEU A 68 -15.67 -14.96 -9.92
N ASN A 69 -16.34 -15.24 -8.79
CA ASN A 69 -16.42 -16.59 -8.25
C ASN A 69 -17.45 -17.49 -8.92
N LYS A 70 -18.29 -16.96 -9.82
CA LYS A 70 -19.32 -17.69 -10.56
C LYS A 70 -18.73 -18.55 -11.68
N PRO A 71 -19.52 -19.47 -12.28
CA PRO A 71 -19.07 -20.29 -13.39
C PRO A 71 -18.61 -19.43 -14.57
N TYR A 72 -17.49 -19.80 -15.20
CA TYR A 72 -16.93 -19.01 -16.30
C TYR A 72 -17.86 -18.94 -17.51
N ALA A 73 -18.65 -19.98 -17.76
CA ALA A 73 -19.65 -19.96 -18.83
C ALA A 73 -20.61 -18.77 -18.64
N ASP A 74 -21.19 -18.62 -17.44
CA ASP A 74 -22.10 -17.52 -17.12
C ASP A 74 -21.38 -16.16 -17.22
N ILE A 75 -20.18 -16.05 -16.63
CA ILE A 75 -19.40 -14.80 -16.66
C ILE A 75 -19.10 -14.38 -18.10
N PHE A 76 -18.55 -15.26 -18.93
CA PHE A 76 -18.18 -14.91 -20.29
C PHE A 76 -19.40 -14.66 -21.18
N THR A 77 -20.49 -15.42 -21.04
CA THR A 77 -21.74 -15.15 -21.76
C THR A 77 -22.27 -13.76 -21.43
N ILE A 78 -22.25 -13.35 -20.15
CA ILE A 78 -22.67 -12.00 -19.76
C ILE A 78 -21.72 -10.94 -20.30
N LEU A 79 -20.41 -11.06 -20.05
CA LEU A 79 -19.44 -10.02 -20.42
C LEU A 79 -19.37 -9.81 -21.94
N THR A 80 -19.45 -10.89 -22.74
CA THR A 80 -19.42 -10.82 -24.22
C THR A 80 -20.67 -10.19 -24.82
N SER A 81 -21.78 -10.18 -24.08
CA SER A 81 -23.01 -9.53 -24.53
C SER A 81 -22.94 -8.00 -24.53
N TYR A 82 -21.86 -7.40 -23.99
CA TYR A 82 -21.64 -5.96 -23.96
C TYR A 82 -20.53 -5.54 -24.94
N PRO A 83 -20.86 -4.78 -26.00
CA PRO A 83 -19.88 -4.34 -26.99
C PRO A 83 -18.71 -3.54 -26.39
N SER A 84 -18.94 -2.78 -25.32
CA SER A 84 -17.89 -2.00 -24.65
C SER A 84 -16.79 -2.86 -24.01
N LEU A 85 -17.03 -4.17 -23.83
CA LEU A 85 -16.09 -5.09 -23.22
C LEU A 85 -15.29 -5.92 -24.23
N GLU A 86 -15.60 -5.81 -25.53
CA GLU A 86 -15.00 -6.64 -26.59
C GLU A 86 -13.46 -6.61 -26.57
N ASN A 87 -12.86 -5.41 -26.46
CA ASN A 87 -11.41 -5.25 -26.41
C ASN A 87 -10.76 -5.90 -25.17
N TYR A 88 -11.48 -5.97 -24.04
CA TYR A 88 -10.98 -6.63 -22.83
C TYR A 88 -11.08 -8.15 -22.97
N LEU A 89 -12.07 -8.65 -23.70
CA LEU A 89 -12.42 -10.07 -23.76
C LEU A 89 -11.76 -10.80 -24.92
N SER A 90 -11.32 -10.11 -25.98
CA SER A 90 -10.70 -10.72 -27.17
C SER A 90 -9.64 -11.79 -26.84
N PRO A 91 -8.67 -11.55 -25.94
CA PRO A 91 -7.67 -12.58 -25.60
C PRO A 91 -8.26 -13.83 -24.94
N PHE A 92 -9.37 -13.68 -24.21
CA PHE A 92 -10.08 -14.80 -23.57
C PHE A 92 -10.93 -15.57 -24.56
N MET A 93 -11.57 -14.87 -25.50
CA MET A 93 -12.38 -15.47 -26.55
C MET A 93 -11.55 -16.30 -27.51
N ASP A 94 -10.36 -15.80 -27.88
CA ASP A 94 -9.42 -16.55 -28.72
C ASP A 94 -8.98 -17.85 -28.04
N ALA A 95 -8.67 -17.80 -26.74
CA ALA A 95 -8.33 -18.98 -25.95
C ALA A 95 -9.51 -19.95 -25.79
N TRP A 96 -10.72 -19.41 -25.63
CA TRP A 96 -11.94 -20.21 -25.48
C TRP A 96 -12.33 -20.93 -26.77
N GLN A 97 -12.27 -20.25 -27.92
CA GLN A 97 -12.54 -20.81 -29.23
C GLN A 97 -11.42 -21.75 -29.71
N GLY A 98 -10.17 -21.47 -29.33
CA GLY A 98 -9.00 -22.29 -29.65
C GLY A 98 -8.87 -23.57 -28.82
N GLY A 99 -9.83 -23.89 -27.94
CA GLY A 99 -9.81 -25.10 -27.11
C GLY A 99 -8.80 -25.07 -25.95
N ALA A 100 -8.26 -23.90 -25.61
CA ALA A 100 -7.29 -23.71 -24.53
C ALA A 100 -7.95 -23.36 -23.19
N GLN A 101 -9.16 -23.88 -22.94
CA GLN A 101 -9.96 -23.56 -21.75
C GLN A 101 -9.22 -23.90 -20.45
N ASP A 102 -8.56 -25.05 -20.38
CA ASP A 102 -7.83 -25.48 -19.17
C ASP A 102 -6.66 -24.54 -18.83
N GLN A 103 -5.97 -24.02 -19.85
CA GLN A 103 -4.88 -23.06 -19.66
C GLN A 103 -5.40 -21.71 -19.17
N LEU A 104 -6.54 -21.25 -19.74
CA LEU A 104 -7.22 -20.03 -19.31
C LEU A 104 -7.70 -20.15 -17.85
N GLN A 105 -8.27 -21.31 -17.49
CA GLN A 105 -8.69 -21.58 -16.11
C GLN A 105 -7.50 -21.54 -15.14
N GLY A 106 -6.37 -22.14 -15.51
CA GLY A 106 -5.14 -22.08 -14.72
C GLY A 106 -4.63 -20.65 -14.52
N GLN A 107 -4.70 -19.81 -15.54
CA GLN A 107 -4.34 -18.39 -15.45
C GLN A 107 -5.28 -17.60 -14.56
N ILE A 108 -6.60 -17.71 -14.74
CA ILE A 108 -7.57 -16.97 -13.93
C ILE A 108 -7.54 -17.44 -12.47
N ALA A 109 -7.31 -18.73 -12.22
CA ALA A 109 -7.19 -19.28 -10.87
C ALA A 109 -6.10 -18.58 -10.04
N SER A 110 -5.02 -18.13 -10.68
CA SER A 110 -3.92 -17.44 -10.02
C SER A 110 -4.34 -16.16 -9.29
N ALA A 111 -5.35 -15.42 -9.77
CA ALA A 111 -5.90 -14.27 -9.05
C ALA A 111 -7.18 -14.59 -8.29
N LYS A 112 -7.99 -15.56 -8.76
CA LYS A 112 -9.21 -15.97 -8.06
C LYS A 112 -8.89 -16.47 -6.64
N ILE A 113 -7.82 -17.25 -6.46
CA ILE A 113 -7.44 -17.79 -5.15
C ILE A 113 -7.12 -16.67 -4.13
N PRO A 114 -6.19 -15.72 -4.41
CA PRO A 114 -5.96 -14.59 -3.52
C PRO A 114 -7.21 -13.75 -3.23
N LEU A 115 -8.02 -13.47 -4.25
CA LEU A 115 -9.24 -12.67 -4.10
C LEU A 115 -10.28 -13.37 -3.22
N SER A 116 -10.42 -14.70 -3.35
CA SER A 116 -11.36 -15.48 -2.54
C SER A 116 -10.95 -15.59 -1.07
N ARG A 117 -9.66 -15.47 -0.74
CA ARG A 117 -9.19 -15.39 0.66
C ARG A 117 -9.65 -14.12 1.38
N MET A 118 -10.04 -13.08 0.65
CA MET A 118 -10.56 -11.84 1.23
C MET A 118 -12.06 -11.92 1.58
N ILE A 119 -12.76 -12.96 1.13
CA ILE A 119 -14.19 -13.12 1.37
C ILE A 119 -14.44 -13.31 2.86
N SER A 120 -15.01 -12.29 3.50
CA SER A 120 -15.44 -12.34 4.88
C SER A 120 -16.61 -11.38 5.10
N PRO A 121 -17.55 -11.70 6.02
CA PRO A 121 -18.66 -10.81 6.33
C PRO A 121 -18.19 -9.40 6.75
N GLN A 122 -17.11 -9.32 7.53
CA GLN A 122 -16.58 -8.04 8.02
C GLN A 122 -16.00 -7.19 6.89
N LEU A 123 -15.22 -7.77 5.98
CA LEU A 123 -14.65 -7.01 4.87
C LEU A 123 -15.75 -6.56 3.90
N TYR A 124 -16.75 -7.42 3.65
CA TYR A 124 -17.88 -7.07 2.79
C TYR A 124 -18.71 -5.93 3.38
N TRP A 125 -18.89 -5.90 4.69
CA TRP A 125 -19.52 -4.77 5.36
C TRP A 125 -18.76 -3.46 5.09
N VAL A 126 -17.45 -3.45 5.31
CA VAL A 126 -16.61 -2.24 5.15
C VAL A 126 -16.51 -1.78 3.69
N MET A 127 -16.48 -2.71 2.72
CA MET A 127 -16.18 -2.39 1.32
C MET A 127 -17.40 -2.30 0.39
N THR A 128 -18.62 -2.32 0.95
CA THR A 128 -19.87 -2.15 0.18
C THR A 128 -20.52 -0.77 0.39
N GLY A 129 -20.19 -0.05 1.47
CA GLY A 129 -20.79 1.26 1.76
C GLY A 129 -20.39 2.37 0.78
N ASP A 130 -21.23 3.40 0.69
CA ASP A 130 -21.06 4.62 -0.11
C ASP A 130 -21.06 5.90 0.77
N ASP A 131 -20.92 5.74 2.08
CA ASP A 131 -21.01 6.77 3.11
C ASP A 131 -19.70 7.55 3.36
N PHE A 132 -18.58 7.11 2.77
CA PHE A 132 -17.27 7.73 2.95
C PHE A 132 -16.48 7.87 1.64
N THR A 133 -16.06 9.10 1.34
CA THR A 133 -15.18 9.39 0.20
C THR A 133 -13.73 9.56 0.65
N LEU A 134 -12.79 9.09 -0.19
CA LEU A 134 -11.34 9.08 0.13
C LEU A 134 -10.61 10.40 -0.17
N ASP A 135 -11.35 11.48 -0.45
CA ASP A 135 -10.83 12.83 -0.69
C ASP A 135 -10.52 13.55 0.63
N LEU A 136 -9.56 13.01 1.38
CA LEU A 136 -9.29 13.39 2.77
C LEU A 136 -8.99 14.88 2.98
N ASN A 137 -8.29 15.50 2.02
CA ASN A 137 -7.88 16.91 2.09
C ASN A 137 -8.79 17.87 1.29
N ASN A 138 -10.03 17.47 1.03
CA ASN A 138 -11.04 18.32 0.40
C ASN A 138 -11.29 19.59 1.24
N PRO A 139 -11.21 20.81 0.66
CA PRO A 139 -11.49 22.06 1.36
C PRO A 139 -12.91 22.19 1.93
N GLU A 140 -13.92 21.62 1.26
CA GLU A 140 -15.33 21.72 1.66
C GLU A 140 -15.68 20.70 2.74
N HIS A 141 -15.16 19.49 2.60
CA HIS A 141 -15.46 18.35 3.47
C HIS A 141 -14.17 17.62 3.88
N PRO A 142 -13.32 18.22 4.74
CA PRO A 142 -12.09 17.60 5.20
C PRO A 142 -12.38 16.38 6.08
N LYS A 143 -11.57 15.33 5.95
CA LYS A 143 -11.78 14.06 6.64
C LYS A 143 -10.48 13.60 7.30
N ILE A 144 -10.62 12.89 8.41
CA ILE A 144 -9.53 12.17 9.07
C ILE A 144 -9.79 10.70 8.88
N LEU A 145 -8.80 9.97 8.37
CA LEU A 145 -8.83 8.53 8.23
C LEU A 145 -7.79 7.93 9.17
N CYS A 146 -8.23 7.08 10.09
CA CYS A 146 -7.37 6.25 10.92
C CYS A 146 -7.54 4.80 10.47
N VAL A 147 -6.43 4.15 10.13
CA VAL A 147 -6.41 2.76 9.68
C VAL A 147 -5.65 1.96 10.73
N GLY A 148 -6.32 0.99 11.33
CA GLY A 148 -5.70 -0.01 12.19
C GLY A 148 -5.57 -1.33 11.43
N ASN A 149 -4.42 -2.00 11.57
CA ASN A 149 -4.23 -3.35 11.06
C ASN A 149 -4.11 -4.34 12.23
N ASN A 150 -4.63 -5.56 12.05
CA ASN A 150 -4.39 -6.65 12.97
C ASN A 150 -3.24 -7.51 12.41
N PRO A 151 -2.08 -7.61 13.09
CA PRO A 151 -0.94 -8.40 12.63
C PRO A 151 -1.30 -9.86 12.28
N ASP A 152 -2.21 -10.48 13.04
CA ASP A 152 -2.63 -11.88 12.83
C ASP A 152 -3.44 -12.07 11.53
N ARG A 153 -3.98 -10.99 10.98
CA ARG A 153 -4.84 -10.98 9.78
C ARG A 153 -4.27 -10.14 8.65
N GLN A 154 -2.98 -9.80 8.71
CA GLN A 154 -2.32 -8.94 7.72
C GLN A 154 -2.50 -9.45 6.29
N ASN A 155 -2.39 -10.77 6.07
CA ASN A 155 -2.56 -11.37 4.74
C ASN A 155 -3.97 -11.25 4.16
N ILE A 156 -5.00 -11.15 5.01
CA ILE A 156 -6.40 -11.02 4.58
C ILE A 156 -6.69 -9.56 4.24
N TYR A 157 -6.17 -8.62 5.03
CA TYR A 157 -6.48 -7.19 4.90
C TYR A 157 -5.52 -6.43 3.99
N SER A 158 -4.34 -6.96 3.70
CA SER A 158 -3.29 -6.28 2.92
C SER A 158 -3.78 -5.79 1.57
N ALA A 159 -4.55 -6.59 0.84
CA ALA A 159 -5.05 -6.23 -0.49
C ALA A 159 -6.12 -5.12 -0.43
N ALA A 160 -7.05 -5.18 0.53
CA ALA A 160 -8.03 -4.13 0.75
C ALA A 160 -7.38 -2.81 1.18
N LEU A 161 -6.46 -2.87 2.14
CA LEU A 161 -5.68 -1.70 2.58
C LEU A 161 -4.83 -1.14 1.45
N GLY A 162 -4.22 -2.00 0.63
CA GLY A 162 -3.48 -1.61 -0.57
C GLY A 162 -4.34 -0.83 -1.57
N LEU A 163 -5.59 -1.26 -1.79
CA LEU A 163 -6.54 -0.55 -2.65
C LEU A 163 -6.81 0.87 -2.11
N TYR A 164 -7.17 0.99 -0.83
CA TYR A 164 -7.39 2.29 -0.18
C TYR A 164 -6.16 3.18 -0.27
N ASN A 165 -4.98 2.68 0.10
CA ASN A 165 -3.73 3.42 0.08
C ASN A 165 -3.40 3.94 -1.32
N SER A 166 -3.49 3.09 -2.34
CA SER A 166 -3.20 3.49 -3.72
C SER A 166 -4.13 4.61 -4.22
N ARG A 167 -5.38 4.64 -3.74
CA ARG A 167 -6.35 5.67 -4.09
C ARG A 167 -6.12 6.95 -3.29
N ILE A 168 -5.87 6.85 -1.99
CA ILE A 168 -5.57 7.98 -1.10
C ILE A 168 -4.38 8.76 -1.63
N VAL A 169 -3.27 8.09 -1.97
CA VAL A 169 -2.06 8.71 -2.53
C VAL A 169 -2.37 9.61 -3.73
N LYS A 170 -3.19 9.11 -4.66
CA LYS A 170 -3.58 9.86 -5.86
C LYS A 170 -4.51 11.02 -5.55
N LEU A 171 -5.39 10.88 -4.56
CA LEU A 171 -6.38 11.91 -4.21
C LEU A 171 -5.77 13.05 -3.42
N VAL A 172 -4.91 12.76 -2.44
CA VAL A 172 -4.27 13.79 -1.61
C VAL A 172 -3.23 14.59 -2.39
N ASN A 173 -2.59 13.97 -3.39
CA ASN A 173 -1.55 14.60 -4.21
C ASN A 173 -2.14 15.46 -5.35
N LYS A 174 -3.03 16.40 -5.01
CA LYS A 174 -3.68 17.32 -5.96
C LYS A 174 -3.47 18.78 -5.55
N LYS A 175 -3.38 19.67 -6.54
CA LYS A 175 -3.32 21.12 -6.33
C LYS A 175 -4.65 21.64 -5.78
N GLY A 176 -4.57 22.73 -5.00
CA GLY A 176 -5.75 23.43 -4.48
C GLY A 176 -6.47 22.72 -3.32
N GLN A 177 -5.91 21.62 -2.82
CA GLN A 177 -6.42 20.93 -1.64
C GLN A 177 -5.81 21.51 -0.34
N LEU A 178 -6.37 21.12 0.81
CA LEU A 178 -5.84 21.52 2.11
C LEU A 178 -4.48 20.87 2.37
N LYS A 179 -3.70 21.50 3.27
CA LYS A 179 -2.50 20.88 3.84
C LYS A 179 -2.90 19.60 4.53
N SER A 180 -2.19 18.51 4.28
CA SER A 180 -2.49 17.22 4.88
C SER A 180 -1.23 16.48 5.28
N SER A 181 -1.39 15.49 6.15
CA SER A 181 -0.29 14.62 6.53
C SER A 181 -0.70 13.15 6.44
N ILE A 182 0.22 12.33 5.94
CA ILE A 182 0.14 10.87 6.04
C ILE A 182 1.14 10.46 7.10
N ILE A 183 0.65 9.84 8.17
CA ILE A 183 1.46 9.38 9.29
C ILE A 183 1.34 7.85 9.32
N ILE A 184 2.48 7.18 9.24
CA ILE A 184 2.58 5.73 9.31
C ILE A 184 3.51 5.41 10.48
N ASP A 185 2.99 4.72 11.50
CA ASP A 185 3.73 4.42 12.74
C ASP A 185 4.79 3.32 12.52
N GLU A 186 4.46 2.30 11.74
CA GLU A 186 5.34 1.19 11.38
C GLU A 186 5.12 0.83 9.91
N LEU A 187 5.94 1.42 9.03
CA LEU A 187 5.85 1.25 7.58
C LEU A 187 5.87 -0.22 7.13
N PRO A 188 6.71 -1.13 7.68
CA PRO A 188 6.64 -2.58 7.44
C PRO A 188 5.28 -3.25 7.63
N THR A 189 4.38 -2.70 8.46
CA THR A 189 3.08 -3.35 8.75
C THR A 189 2.08 -3.21 7.60
N ILE A 190 2.27 -2.22 6.72
CA ILE A 190 1.41 -1.98 5.57
C ILE A 190 2.27 -1.77 4.32
N TYR A 191 2.09 -2.59 3.28
CA TYR A 191 2.74 -2.31 2.01
C TYR A 191 2.06 -1.10 1.35
N PHE A 192 2.76 0.03 1.32
CA PHE A 192 2.27 1.30 0.79
C PHE A 192 2.89 1.59 -0.58
N ARG A 193 2.26 1.05 -1.63
CA ARG A 193 2.75 1.20 -3.00
C ARG A 193 2.74 2.67 -3.46
N GLY A 194 3.86 3.12 -4.05
CA GLY A 194 4.00 4.47 -4.60
C GLY A 194 4.32 5.55 -3.55
N ILE A 195 4.79 5.16 -2.37
CA ILE A 195 5.19 6.09 -1.31
C ILE A 195 6.39 6.94 -1.72
N ASP A 196 7.32 6.37 -2.46
CA ASP A 196 8.50 7.02 -3.05
C ASP A 196 8.10 8.22 -3.92
N ASN A 197 7.14 8.01 -4.83
CA ASN A 197 6.61 9.06 -5.69
C ASN A 197 5.82 10.10 -4.89
N LEU A 198 5.05 9.66 -3.89
CA LEU A 198 4.38 10.60 -2.99
C LEU A 198 5.40 11.51 -2.31
N ILE A 199 6.43 10.97 -1.64
CA ILE A 199 7.46 11.77 -0.96
C ILE A 199 8.12 12.77 -1.93
N ALA A 200 8.41 12.35 -3.16
CA ALA A 200 9.07 13.19 -4.16
C ALA A 200 8.18 14.35 -4.67
N THR A 201 6.87 14.14 -4.81
CA THR A 201 5.97 15.10 -5.50
C THR A 201 5.02 15.85 -4.57
N ALA A 202 4.73 15.28 -3.40
CA ALA A 202 3.79 15.78 -2.39
C ALA A 202 4.09 17.18 -1.88
N ARG A 203 5.37 17.58 -1.84
CA ARG A 203 5.80 18.88 -1.31
C ARG A 203 5.07 20.03 -2.01
N SER A 204 4.97 19.97 -3.34
CA SER A 204 4.28 20.99 -4.15
C SER A 204 2.79 21.12 -3.83
N ASN A 205 2.18 20.03 -3.35
CA ASN A 205 0.77 19.94 -2.96
C ASN A 205 0.57 20.06 -1.44
N LYS A 206 1.62 20.47 -0.69
CA LYS A 206 1.59 20.70 0.77
C LYS A 206 1.14 19.45 1.56
N VAL A 207 1.53 18.28 1.08
CA VAL A 207 1.32 17.00 1.77
C VAL A 207 2.61 16.60 2.49
N ALA A 208 2.53 16.35 3.80
CA ALA A 208 3.66 15.93 4.63
C ALA A 208 3.57 14.43 4.94
N VAL A 209 4.65 13.70 4.70
CA VAL A 209 4.72 12.25 4.99
C VAL A 209 5.61 12.03 6.21
N CYS A 210 5.10 11.34 7.23
CA CYS A 210 5.83 10.94 8.42
C CYS A 210 5.86 9.42 8.50
N LEU A 211 7.06 8.85 8.55
CA LEU A 211 7.30 7.40 8.48
C LEU A 211 8.04 6.96 9.74
N GLY A 212 7.45 6.04 10.48
CA GLY A 212 8.11 5.26 11.50
C GLY A 212 8.48 3.87 10.96
N PHE A 213 9.66 3.40 11.34
CA PHE A 213 10.14 2.04 11.15
C PHE A 213 11.30 1.80 12.12
N GLN A 214 11.57 0.54 12.43
CA GLN A 214 12.58 0.19 13.44
C GLN A 214 14.01 0.28 12.92
N ASP A 215 14.23 -0.17 11.68
CA ASP A 215 15.56 -0.30 11.11
C ASP A 215 15.54 -0.25 9.57
N PHE A 216 16.61 0.27 8.95
CA PHE A 216 16.70 0.34 7.48
C PHE A 216 16.72 -1.05 6.82
N SER A 217 17.18 -2.10 7.49
CA SER A 217 17.13 -3.46 6.92
C SER A 217 15.69 -3.97 6.78
N GLN A 218 14.77 -3.59 7.69
CA GLN A 218 13.34 -3.92 7.54
C GLN A 218 12.74 -3.22 6.32
N LEU A 219 13.08 -1.93 6.13
CA LEU A 219 12.66 -1.18 4.95
C LEU A 219 13.15 -1.84 3.65
N THR A 220 14.42 -2.24 3.60
CA THR A 220 15.01 -2.91 2.43
C THR A 220 14.38 -4.27 2.16
N ARG A 221 14.02 -5.03 3.21
CA ARG A 221 13.34 -6.33 3.06
C ARG A 221 11.95 -6.16 2.43
N ASP A 222 11.20 -5.16 2.86
CA ASP A 222 9.77 -5.06 2.54
C ASP A 222 9.51 -4.24 1.25
N TYR A 223 10.39 -3.29 0.92
CA TYR A 223 10.30 -2.44 -0.28
C TYR A 223 11.37 -2.72 -1.34
N GLY A 224 12.35 -3.56 -1.01
CA GLY A 224 13.51 -3.78 -1.87
C GLY A 224 14.52 -2.62 -1.82
N GLU A 225 15.73 -2.90 -2.29
CA GLU A 225 16.88 -2.00 -2.13
C GLU A 225 16.71 -0.65 -2.84
N LYS A 226 16.09 -0.64 -4.02
CA LYS A 226 15.91 0.58 -4.82
C LYS A 226 14.96 1.57 -4.13
N GLU A 227 13.78 1.10 -3.74
CA GLU A 227 12.74 1.94 -3.12
C GLU A 227 13.18 2.39 -1.72
N ALA A 228 13.79 1.49 -0.94
CA ALA A 228 14.33 1.82 0.38
C ALA A 228 15.38 2.95 0.32
N LYS A 229 16.31 2.90 -0.65
CA LYS A 229 17.31 3.98 -0.85
C LYS A 229 16.65 5.31 -1.21
N VAL A 230 15.59 5.31 -2.03
CA VAL A 230 14.86 6.54 -2.37
C VAL A 230 14.25 7.16 -1.11
N ILE A 231 13.54 6.35 -0.31
CA ILE A 231 12.93 6.81 0.94
C ILE A 231 14.00 7.40 1.89
N GLN A 232 15.11 6.68 2.09
CA GLN A 232 16.20 7.14 2.95
C GLN A 232 16.80 8.45 2.47
N ASN A 233 17.02 8.62 1.16
CA ASN A 233 17.72 9.78 0.61
C ASN A 233 16.83 11.01 0.43
N THR A 234 15.54 10.84 0.17
CA THR A 234 14.62 11.97 -0.08
C THR A 234 14.13 12.62 1.21
N VAL A 235 14.01 11.86 2.30
CA VAL A 235 13.52 12.40 3.58
C VAL A 235 14.58 13.32 4.21
N GLY A 236 14.24 14.60 4.36
CA GLY A 236 15.14 15.63 4.93
C GLY A 236 15.13 15.72 6.45
N ASN A 237 14.01 15.32 7.10
CA ASN A 237 13.86 15.33 8.55
C ASN A 237 14.00 13.91 9.10
N ILE A 238 14.92 13.70 10.03
CA ILE A 238 15.19 12.38 10.59
C ILE A 238 15.27 12.48 12.10
N PHE A 239 14.58 11.56 12.76
CA PHE A 239 14.61 11.36 14.19
C PHE A 239 14.92 9.88 14.41
N SER A 240 16.00 9.61 15.13
CA SER A 240 16.42 8.24 15.42
C SER A 240 16.64 8.09 16.92
N GLY A 241 15.95 7.11 17.51
CA GLY A 241 16.27 6.62 18.84
C GLY A 241 17.46 5.66 18.78
N GLN A 242 17.52 4.72 19.72
CA GLN A 242 18.56 3.70 19.73
C GLN A 242 18.41 2.76 18.52
N VAL A 243 19.42 2.69 17.66
CA VAL A 243 19.52 1.76 16.53
C VAL A 243 20.94 1.21 16.42
N VAL A 244 21.09 0.00 15.87
CA VAL A 244 22.37 -0.71 15.79
C VAL A 244 22.76 -1.03 14.34
N GLY A 245 23.93 -1.63 14.16
CA GLY A 245 24.33 -2.19 12.86
C GLY A 245 24.55 -1.15 11.77
N GLU A 246 24.02 -1.43 10.58
CA GLU A 246 24.20 -0.61 9.37
C GLU A 246 23.45 0.73 9.46
N THR A 247 22.26 0.75 10.04
CA THR A 247 21.47 1.97 10.26
C THR A 247 22.25 3.01 11.09
N ALA A 248 22.86 2.58 12.20
CA ALA A 248 23.68 3.48 13.03
C ALA A 248 24.89 4.05 12.27
N LYS A 249 25.53 3.25 11.41
CA LYS A 249 26.66 3.70 10.57
C LYS A 249 26.19 4.72 9.54
N SER A 250 25.12 4.40 8.81
CA SER A 250 24.51 5.28 7.81
C SER A 250 24.10 6.62 8.41
N LEU A 251 23.47 6.62 9.59
CA LEU A 251 23.12 7.85 10.30
C LEU A 251 24.36 8.64 10.74
N SER A 252 25.37 7.96 11.31
CA SER A 252 26.65 8.59 11.70
C SER A 252 27.35 9.25 10.52
N GLU A 253 27.34 8.62 9.35
CA GLU A 253 27.90 9.20 8.11
C GLU A 253 27.06 10.38 7.63
N ARG A 254 25.74 10.28 7.72
CA ARG A 254 24.80 11.35 7.32
C ARG A 254 24.93 12.60 8.18
N PHE A 255 25.18 12.45 9.48
CA PHE A 255 25.45 13.58 10.38
C PHE A 255 26.82 14.23 10.13
N GLY A 256 27.68 13.57 9.37
CA GLY A 256 28.99 14.09 8.98
C GLY A 256 30.04 14.03 10.08
N LYS A 257 31.18 14.67 9.78
CA LYS A 257 32.35 14.74 10.65
C LYS A 257 32.62 16.16 11.07
N ILE A 258 33.17 16.32 12.27
CA ILE A 258 33.59 17.60 12.81
C ILE A 258 35.07 17.52 13.16
N LEU A 259 35.75 18.66 13.01
CA LEU A 259 37.13 18.83 13.39
C LEU A 259 37.24 18.83 14.93
N GLN A 260 37.83 17.78 15.50
CA GLN A 260 38.02 17.64 16.94
C GLN A 260 39.48 17.93 17.30
N GLN A 261 39.68 18.77 18.32
CA GLN A 261 41.00 18.99 18.90
C GLN A 261 41.24 17.93 19.99
N ARG A 262 42.29 17.14 19.82
CA ARG A 262 42.78 16.20 20.84
C ARG A 262 44.02 16.78 21.50
N GLN A 263 43.91 17.00 22.79
CA GLN A 263 45.03 17.37 23.64
C GLN A 263 45.64 16.08 24.23
N SER A 264 46.86 15.76 23.85
CA SER A 264 47.64 14.69 24.45
C SER A 264 48.56 15.28 25.50
N ILE A 265 48.42 14.84 26.74
CA ILE A 265 49.27 15.27 27.85
C ILE A 265 50.20 14.10 28.19
N SER A 266 51.49 14.30 27.97
CA SER A 266 52.54 13.34 28.32
C SER A 266 53.23 13.82 29.59
N ILE A 267 53.09 13.07 30.68
CA ILE A 267 53.66 13.41 32.00
C ILE A 267 54.88 12.53 32.25
N ASN A 268 56.06 13.14 32.33
CA ASN A 268 57.30 12.51 32.79
C ASN A 268 57.68 13.02 34.19
N ARG A 269 58.58 12.33 34.90
CA ARG A 269 59.00 12.68 36.27
C ARG A 269 59.58 14.10 36.43
N GLN A 270 60.00 14.74 35.34
CA GLN A 270 60.63 16.07 35.33
C GLN A 270 59.83 17.14 34.57
N ASP A 271 58.98 16.76 33.61
CA ASP A 271 58.24 17.71 32.77
C ASP A 271 56.89 17.14 32.31
N THR A 272 55.92 18.04 32.11
CA THR A 272 54.64 17.72 31.46
C THR A 272 54.58 18.40 30.10
N SER A 273 54.54 17.62 29.02
CA SER A 273 54.38 18.15 27.67
C SER A 273 52.94 18.00 27.20
N THR A 274 52.41 19.07 26.61
CA THR A 274 51.06 19.08 26.02
C THR A 274 51.20 19.22 24.52
N SER A 275 50.67 18.26 23.78
CA SER A 275 50.56 18.30 22.31
C SER A 275 49.10 18.46 21.92
N ILE A 276 48.81 19.42 21.06
CA ILE A 276 47.46 19.64 20.52
C ILE A 276 47.49 19.20 19.07
N ASN A 277 46.67 18.21 18.72
CA ASN A 277 46.49 17.74 17.36
C ASN A 277 45.01 17.82 16.99
N THR A 278 44.74 17.99 15.71
CA THR A 278 43.41 18.19 15.18
C THR A 278 43.07 17.02 14.25
N GLN A 279 41.96 16.35 14.47
CA GLN A 279 41.51 15.21 13.67
C GLN A 279 40.03 15.35 13.29
N LEU A 280 39.69 14.93 12.07
CA LEU A 280 38.29 14.80 11.65
C LEU A 280 37.69 13.54 12.30
N ASP A 281 36.71 13.73 13.19
CA ASP A 281 36.01 12.65 13.86
C ASP A 281 34.50 12.74 13.59
N SER A 282 33.76 11.65 13.77
CA SER A 282 32.31 11.63 13.51
C SER A 282 31.59 12.53 14.52
N LEU A 283 30.67 13.38 14.05
CA LEU A 283 29.92 14.29 14.93
C LEU A 283 29.12 13.50 15.98
N ILE A 284 28.47 12.43 15.54
CA ILE A 284 27.78 11.47 16.40
C ILE A 284 28.22 10.06 15.97
N PRO A 285 29.15 9.42 16.70
CA PRO A 285 29.63 8.09 16.36
C PRO A 285 28.51 7.04 16.41
N ALA A 286 28.56 6.05 15.52
CA ALA A 286 27.60 4.94 15.48
C ALA A 286 27.46 4.21 16.84
N SER A 287 28.56 4.06 17.59
CA SER A 287 28.54 3.48 18.94
C SER A 287 27.73 4.32 19.94
N LYS A 288 27.67 5.64 19.76
CA LYS A 288 26.87 6.53 20.60
C LYS A 288 25.38 6.38 20.27
N ILE A 289 25.05 6.27 18.98
CA ILE A 289 23.68 6.03 18.51
C ILE A 289 23.17 4.67 19.04
N ALA A 290 24.01 3.64 19.00
CA ALA A 290 23.69 2.30 19.49
C ALA A 290 23.47 2.20 21.00
N ASN A 291 23.89 3.20 21.78
CA ASN A 291 23.78 3.22 23.24
C ASN A 291 22.92 4.40 23.75
N LEU A 292 22.05 4.97 22.91
CA LEU A 292 21.12 6.02 23.35
C LEU A 292 20.15 5.48 24.41
N SER A 293 19.98 6.25 25.49
CA SER A 293 18.96 5.94 26.50
C SER A 293 17.56 6.24 25.97
N GLN A 294 16.55 5.59 26.55
CA GLN A 294 15.15 5.84 26.22
C GLN A 294 14.80 7.34 26.35
N GLY A 295 14.11 7.87 25.34
CA GLY A 295 13.75 9.28 25.25
C GLY A 295 14.86 10.18 24.71
N THR A 296 16.07 9.66 24.48
CA THR A 296 17.15 10.39 23.80
C THR A 296 17.15 10.07 22.31
N PHE A 297 17.20 11.11 21.49
CA PHE A 297 17.16 11.03 20.04
C PHE A 297 18.33 11.78 19.43
N VAL A 298 18.76 11.29 18.27
CA VAL A 298 19.65 11.99 17.35
C VAL A 298 18.91 12.24 16.05
N GLY A 299 19.27 13.29 15.34
CA GLY A 299 18.57 13.60 14.11
C GLY A 299 19.05 14.83 13.41
N SER A 300 18.44 15.08 12.26
CA SER A 300 18.67 16.25 11.43
C SER A 300 17.34 16.82 10.97
N VAL A 301 17.21 18.13 10.99
CA VAL A 301 16.04 18.84 10.45
C VAL A 301 16.41 19.67 9.23
N ALA A 302 15.51 19.69 8.25
CA ALA A 302 15.56 20.56 7.09
C ALA A 302 14.93 21.91 7.40
N ASP A 303 15.42 22.95 6.74
CA ASP A 303 14.93 24.32 6.83
C ASP A 303 14.01 24.69 5.66
N ASN A 304 13.35 25.83 5.80
CA ASN A 304 12.55 26.44 4.74
C ASN A 304 13.27 27.68 4.19
N PHE A 305 12.87 28.09 2.99
CA PHE A 305 13.33 29.36 2.43
C PHE A 305 12.91 30.52 3.35
N GLY A 306 13.90 31.29 3.82
CA GLY A 306 13.69 32.40 4.77
C GLY A 306 13.61 31.99 6.24
N GLU A 307 13.68 30.69 6.56
CA GLU A 307 13.67 30.15 7.93
C GLU A 307 14.88 29.21 8.12
N GLU A 308 16.08 29.74 7.88
CA GLU A 308 17.31 28.97 7.99
C GLU A 308 17.59 28.58 9.45
N ILE A 309 18.00 27.33 9.66
CA ILE A 309 18.31 26.78 10.98
C ILE A 309 19.83 26.67 11.11
N GLU A 310 20.41 27.38 12.08
CA GLU A 310 21.86 27.34 12.36
C GLU A 310 22.32 25.93 12.77
N GLN A 311 21.58 25.30 13.69
CA GLN A 311 21.89 23.96 14.19
C GLN A 311 20.86 22.94 13.70
N LYS A 312 21.12 22.36 12.52
CA LYS A 312 20.26 21.34 11.91
C LYS A 312 20.35 19.98 12.59
N ILE A 313 21.51 19.63 13.14
CA ILE A 313 21.77 18.32 13.75
C ILE A 313 21.63 18.42 15.26
N PHE A 314 20.90 17.48 15.86
CA PHE A 314 20.67 17.43 17.29
C PHE A 314 20.99 16.06 17.89
N HIS A 315 21.33 16.08 19.18
CA HIS A 315 21.39 14.93 20.07
C HIS A 315 20.78 15.38 21.39
N ALA A 316 19.50 15.07 21.61
CA ALA A 316 18.70 15.67 22.66
C ALA A 316 17.73 14.66 23.28
N ARG A 317 17.32 14.91 24.53
CA ARG A 317 16.27 14.16 25.20
C ARG A 317 14.92 14.84 24.95
N ILE A 318 13.94 14.08 24.45
CA ILE A 318 12.56 14.53 24.33
C ILE A 318 11.95 14.56 25.72
N ILE A 319 11.47 15.74 26.12
CA ILE A 319 10.80 15.96 27.42
C ILE A 319 9.30 16.02 27.15
N VAL A 320 8.56 15.08 27.74
CA VAL A 320 7.09 15.04 27.66
C VAL A 320 6.51 15.68 28.92
N ASP A 321 5.83 16.81 28.75
CA ASP A 321 5.09 17.48 29.82
C ASP A 321 3.82 16.68 30.14
N SER A 322 3.91 15.85 31.18
CA SER A 322 2.85 14.91 31.55
C SER A 322 1.60 15.62 32.07
N GLU A 323 1.75 16.78 32.71
CA GLU A 323 0.61 17.55 33.20
C GLU A 323 -0.16 18.19 32.05
N LYS A 324 0.57 18.78 31.09
CA LYS A 324 -0.04 19.36 29.89
C LYS A 324 -0.74 18.30 29.04
N VAL A 325 -0.11 17.13 28.83
CA VAL A 325 -0.72 16.01 28.10
C VAL A 325 -1.96 15.49 28.81
N ALA A 326 -1.93 15.36 30.15
CA ALA A 326 -3.10 14.94 30.91
C ALA A 326 -4.25 15.96 30.85
N ALA A 327 -3.94 17.27 30.90
CA ALA A 327 -4.93 18.33 30.76
C ALA A 327 -5.56 18.32 29.36
N GLU A 328 -4.75 18.13 28.32
CA GLU A 328 -5.21 18.02 26.93
C GLU A 328 -6.11 16.79 26.73
N THR A 329 -5.67 15.63 27.23
CA THR A 329 -6.42 14.36 27.13
C THR A 329 -7.78 14.45 27.81
N LYS A 330 -7.88 15.15 28.94
CA LYS A 330 -9.16 15.40 29.63
C LYS A 330 -10.13 16.25 28.82
N ALA A 331 -9.62 17.08 27.89
CA ALA A 331 -10.44 17.93 27.03
C ALA A 331 -10.88 17.21 25.74
N TYR A 332 -10.39 15.99 25.47
CA TYR A 332 -10.76 15.24 24.27
C TYR A 332 -12.26 14.92 24.27
N LYS A 333 -12.89 15.20 23.12
CA LYS A 333 -14.27 14.80 22.87
C LYS A 333 -14.28 13.34 22.43
N LYS A 334 -15.30 12.60 22.87
CA LYS A 334 -15.52 11.25 22.38
C LYS A 334 -15.76 11.28 20.87
N ILE A 335 -15.19 10.30 20.17
CA ILE A 335 -15.47 10.08 18.75
C ILE A 335 -16.97 9.82 18.61
N PRO A 336 -17.69 10.52 17.72
CA PRO A 336 -19.11 10.28 17.50
C PRO A 336 -19.32 8.83 17.05
N VAL A 337 -20.35 8.19 17.59
CA VAL A 337 -20.70 6.82 17.18
C VAL A 337 -21.40 6.91 15.83
N ILE A 338 -20.76 6.34 14.79
CA ILE A 338 -21.25 6.37 13.41
C ILE A 338 -22.35 5.32 13.20
N ASN A 339 -22.19 4.15 13.83
CA ASN A 339 -23.20 3.09 13.84
C ASN A 339 -23.21 2.44 15.23
N GLU A 340 -24.35 2.52 15.92
CA GLU A 340 -24.52 1.95 17.26
C GLU A 340 -24.70 0.43 17.23
N PHE A 341 -24.98 -0.16 16.07
CA PHE A 341 -25.33 -1.58 15.90
C PHE A 341 -26.43 -2.05 16.87
N LYS A 342 -27.39 -1.17 17.15
CA LYS A 342 -28.53 -1.47 18.01
C LYS A 342 -29.83 -1.49 17.23
N ASP A 343 -30.75 -2.36 17.63
CA ASP A 343 -32.14 -2.31 17.20
C ASP A 343 -32.94 -1.25 17.98
N GLU A 344 -34.23 -1.13 17.68
CA GLU A 344 -35.15 -0.19 18.34
C GLU A 344 -35.31 -0.47 19.85
N ASP A 345 -35.05 -1.71 20.27
CA ASP A 345 -35.11 -2.17 21.67
C ASP A 345 -33.75 -2.04 22.40
N GLY A 346 -32.70 -1.62 21.70
CA GLY A 346 -31.35 -1.41 22.24
C GLY A 346 -30.46 -2.65 22.29
N ASN A 347 -30.85 -3.76 21.67
CA ASN A 347 -30.06 -4.99 21.60
C ASN A 347 -28.95 -4.88 20.55
N ASP A 348 -27.80 -5.50 20.81
CA ASP A 348 -26.69 -5.58 19.85
C ASP A 348 -27.07 -6.51 18.67
N ILE A 349 -27.13 -5.93 17.48
CA ILE A 349 -27.44 -6.60 16.21
C ILE A 349 -26.27 -6.54 15.22
N MET A 350 -25.05 -6.24 15.69
CA MET A 350 -23.86 -6.09 14.84
C MET A 350 -23.65 -7.30 13.92
N GLN A 351 -23.61 -8.50 14.51
CA GLN A 351 -23.38 -9.73 13.77
C GLN A 351 -24.50 -9.99 12.75
N GLN A 352 -25.75 -9.75 13.13
CA GLN A 352 -26.90 -9.95 12.25
C GLN A 352 -26.87 -9.00 11.05
N GLN A 353 -26.52 -7.73 11.25
CA GLN A 353 -26.40 -6.75 10.16
C GLN A 353 -25.27 -7.14 9.20
N ILE A 354 -24.11 -7.52 9.75
CA ILE A 354 -22.95 -7.94 8.97
C ILE A 354 -23.28 -9.20 8.13
N ASP A 355 -23.91 -10.20 8.73
CA ASP A 355 -24.28 -11.44 8.03
C ASP A 355 -25.40 -11.23 7.01
N ARG A 356 -26.35 -10.33 7.30
CA ARG A 356 -27.39 -9.93 6.35
C ARG A 356 -26.79 -9.22 5.14
N ASN A 357 -25.86 -8.30 5.34
CA ASN A 357 -25.13 -7.67 4.24
C ASN A 357 -24.39 -8.73 3.41
N TYR A 358 -23.63 -9.61 4.06
CA TYR A 358 -22.90 -10.67 3.38
C TYR A 358 -23.81 -11.56 2.51
N SER A 359 -24.96 -11.99 3.06
CA SER A 359 -25.94 -12.80 2.35
C SER A 359 -26.62 -12.03 1.21
N ARG A 360 -26.90 -10.74 1.42
CA ARG A 360 -27.45 -9.84 0.39
C ARG A 360 -26.54 -9.75 -0.82
N ILE A 361 -25.23 -9.49 -0.64
CA ILE A 361 -24.28 -9.40 -1.77
C ILE A 361 -24.28 -10.68 -2.60
N LYS A 362 -24.33 -11.85 -1.95
CA LYS A 362 -24.40 -13.13 -2.67
C LYS A 362 -25.68 -13.29 -3.47
N ALA A 363 -26.81 -12.91 -2.88
CA ALA A 363 -28.11 -12.94 -3.54
C ALA A 363 -28.17 -11.96 -4.72
N ASP A 364 -27.64 -10.75 -4.54
CA ASP A 364 -27.55 -9.71 -5.58
C ASP A 364 -26.81 -10.26 -6.81
N VAL A 365 -25.66 -10.93 -6.62
CA VAL A 365 -24.89 -11.49 -7.75
C VAL A 365 -25.60 -12.65 -8.45
N LEU A 366 -26.34 -13.49 -7.72
CA LEU A 366 -27.16 -14.54 -8.34
C LEU A 366 -28.28 -13.92 -9.18
N GLN A 367 -28.96 -12.92 -8.64
CA GLN A 367 -30.00 -12.18 -9.34
C GLN A 367 -29.44 -11.49 -10.60
N ILE A 368 -28.26 -10.89 -10.53
CA ILE A 368 -27.59 -10.28 -11.70
C ILE A 368 -27.42 -11.31 -12.82
N ILE A 369 -26.95 -12.52 -12.49
CA ILE A 369 -26.76 -13.58 -13.49
C ILE A 369 -28.12 -14.02 -14.07
N GLU A 370 -29.10 -14.29 -13.23
CA GLU A 370 -30.42 -14.75 -13.68
C GLU A 370 -31.08 -13.74 -14.62
N GLU A 371 -31.04 -12.45 -14.26
CA GLU A 371 -31.60 -11.37 -15.07
C GLU A 371 -30.86 -11.21 -16.41
N GLU A 372 -29.53 -11.25 -16.42
CA GLU A 372 -28.76 -11.13 -17.65
C GLU A 372 -28.91 -12.35 -18.56
N MET A 373 -28.93 -13.56 -18.00
CA MET A 373 -29.17 -14.77 -18.78
C MET A 373 -30.57 -14.75 -19.41
N ALA A 374 -31.58 -14.26 -18.69
CA ALA A 374 -32.92 -14.06 -19.23
C ALA A 374 -32.94 -12.97 -20.32
N ARG A 375 -32.20 -11.86 -20.14
CA ARG A 375 -32.07 -10.79 -21.15
C ARG A 375 -31.45 -11.34 -22.44
N ILE A 376 -30.33 -12.05 -22.33
CA ILE A 376 -29.59 -12.64 -23.45
C ILE A 376 -30.44 -13.70 -24.16
N ALA A 377 -31.20 -14.52 -23.43
CA ALA A 377 -32.07 -15.54 -24.01
C ALA A 377 -33.22 -14.95 -24.85
N ASN A 378 -33.71 -13.79 -24.45
CA ASN A 378 -34.82 -13.08 -25.09
C ASN A 378 -34.38 -12.12 -26.20
N ASP A 379 -33.08 -11.88 -26.34
CA ASP A 379 -32.50 -11.02 -27.38
C ASP A 379 -32.08 -11.86 -28.60
N PRO A 380 -32.71 -11.69 -29.78
CA PRO A 380 -32.41 -12.46 -30.97
C PRO A 380 -30.94 -12.37 -31.40
N ASP A 381 -30.29 -11.24 -31.17
CA ASP A 381 -28.91 -10.99 -31.59
C ASP A 381 -27.91 -11.61 -30.62
N LEU A 382 -28.30 -11.91 -29.38
CA LEU A 382 -27.39 -12.41 -28.32
C LEU A 382 -27.65 -13.87 -27.92
N LYS A 383 -28.79 -14.45 -28.30
CA LYS A 383 -29.19 -15.82 -27.92
C LYS A 383 -28.14 -16.88 -28.26
N HIS A 384 -27.33 -16.64 -29.30
CA HIS A 384 -26.25 -17.53 -29.72
C HIS A 384 -25.10 -17.64 -28.70
N LEU A 385 -25.00 -16.73 -27.73
CA LEU A 385 -23.98 -16.71 -26.67
C LEU A 385 -24.30 -17.67 -25.51
N ILE A 386 -25.54 -18.17 -25.42
CA ILE A 386 -25.93 -19.15 -24.40
C ILE A 386 -25.45 -20.54 -24.85
N PRO A 387 -24.67 -21.25 -24.02
CA PRO A 387 -24.26 -22.62 -24.34
C PRO A 387 -25.50 -23.49 -24.52
N GLN A 388 -25.69 -24.08 -25.70
CA GLN A 388 -26.70 -25.12 -25.89
C GLN A 388 -26.28 -26.33 -25.07
N LYS A 389 -27.11 -26.77 -24.12
CA LYS A 389 -26.89 -28.06 -23.44
C LYS A 389 -26.95 -29.16 -24.51
N GLU A 390 -25.93 -30.01 -24.56
CA GLU A 390 -25.80 -31.14 -25.50
C GLU A 390 -26.86 -32.26 -25.34
N ASP A 391 -27.95 -32.04 -24.60
CA ASP A 391 -28.97 -33.08 -24.36
C ASP A 391 -30.05 -33.18 -25.47
N ASP A 392 -30.08 -32.28 -26.47
CA ASP A 392 -31.08 -32.31 -27.55
C ASP A 392 -30.56 -32.88 -28.89
N LYS A 393 -29.36 -33.47 -28.94
CA LYS A 393 -28.81 -34.14 -30.15
C LYS A 393 -28.78 -35.66 -30.07
N LYS A 394 -29.79 -36.28 -29.46
CA LYS A 394 -29.97 -37.74 -29.49
C LYS A 394 -31.24 -38.25 -30.17
N ASP A 395 -32.11 -37.37 -30.67
CA ASP A 395 -33.30 -37.77 -31.41
C ASP A 395 -33.42 -37.00 -32.75
N GLU A 396 -32.46 -37.20 -33.66
CA GLU A 396 -32.69 -37.08 -35.11
C GLU A 396 -32.01 -38.22 -35.88
#